data_AF-A0A7W0XX91-F1
#
_entry.id   AF-A0A7W0XX91-F1
#
_cell.length_a   1.000
_cell.length_b   1.000
_cell.length_c   1.000
_cell.angle_alpha   90.00
_cell.angle_beta   90.00
_cell.angle_gamma   90.00
#
_symmetry.space_group_name_H-M   'P 1'
#
loop_
_entity.id
_entity.type
_entity.pdbx_description
1 polymer ?
#
loop_
_entity_poly.entity_id
_entity_poly.type
_entity_poly.pdbx_seq_one_letter_code
_entity_poly.pdbx_strand_id
1 'polypeptide(L)' 'MGRLTDGEGPVREVDVSAFWIDPQVVTTRQFAEFIESTGYRTEAETFRLTASRDGCWDSAGRSGLTT' A
#
# COMPACT_ATOMS: atom_id res chain seq x y z
N MET A 1 2.07 -21.96 -8.81
CA MET A 1 2.95 -22.29 -7.68
C MET A 1 3.49 -21.00 -7.12
N GLY A 2 3.30 -20.73 -5.82
CA GLY A 2 3.84 -19.55 -5.12
C GLY A 2 5.36 -19.53 -5.13
N ARG A 3 5.97 -18.35 -4.97
CA ARG A 3 7.40 -18.17 -5.20
C ARG A 3 8.18 -18.43 -3.91
N LEU A 4 8.84 -19.59 -3.80
CA LEU A 4 9.55 -20.10 -2.60
C LEU A 4 10.30 -19.09 -1.69
N THR A 5 10.79 -17.97 -2.20
CA THR A 5 11.48 -16.93 -1.42
C THR A 5 10.56 -16.01 -0.61
N ASP A 6 9.26 -15.96 -0.90
CA ASP A 6 8.29 -15.13 -0.17
C ASP A 6 7.84 -15.73 1.17
N GLY A 7 8.15 -17.01 1.41
CA GLY A 7 7.78 -17.70 2.64
C GLY A 7 6.29 -18.03 2.76
N GLU A 8 5.55 -18.06 1.64
CA GLU A 8 4.12 -18.43 1.63
C GLU A 8 3.87 -19.89 2.04
N GLY A 9 4.88 -20.76 1.99
CA GLY A 9 4.78 -22.17 2.37
C GLY A 9 5.86 -22.63 3.35
N PRO A 10 5.78 -23.88 3.84
CA PRO A 10 4.72 -24.86 3.61
C PRO A 10 3.42 -24.54 4.38
N VAL A 11 2.32 -25.22 4.03
CA VAL A 11 1.06 -25.14 4.80
C VAL A 11 1.31 -25.57 6.25
N ARG A 12 0.77 -24.81 7.20
CA ARG A 12 0.86 -25.08 8.65
C ARG A 12 -0.45 -24.75 9.35
N GLU A 13 -0.74 -25.45 10.43
CA GLU A 13 -1.90 -25.19 11.29
C GLU A 13 -1.59 -24.04 12.26
N VAL A 14 -2.56 -23.16 12.47
CA VAL A 14 -2.48 -22.01 13.38
C VAL A 14 -3.84 -21.84 14.05
N ASP A 15 -3.85 -21.86 15.38
CA ASP A 15 -5.03 -21.49 16.18
C ASP A 15 -5.08 -19.98 16.36
N VAL A 16 -6.25 -19.38 16.07
CA VAL A 16 -6.52 -17.97 16.30
C VAL A 16 -7.73 -17.81 17.22
N SER A 17 -7.62 -16.91 18.20
CA SER A 17 -8.76 -16.53 19.05
C SER A 17 -9.77 -15.70 18.24
N ALA A 18 -10.98 -15.52 18.76
CA ALA A 18 -11.98 -14.66 18.11
C ALA A 18 -11.49 -13.20 18.01
N PHE A 19 -11.64 -12.59 16.83
CA PHE A 19 -11.31 -11.18 16.56
C PHE A 19 -12.26 -10.59 15.52
N TRP A 20 -12.32 -9.26 15.44
CA TRP A 20 -13.05 -8.54 14.39
C TRP A 20 -12.12 -8.18 13.24
N ILE A 21 -12.63 -8.30 12.01
CA ILE A 21 -11.98 -7.81 10.80
C ILE A 21 -13.00 -7.03 9.98
N ASP A 22 -12.57 -5.88 9.46
CA ASP A 22 -13.43 -5.09 8.60
C ASP A 22 -13.66 -5.84 7.27
N PRO A 23 -14.90 -5.87 6.75
CA PRO A 23 -15.21 -6.54 5.49
C PRO A 23 -14.69 -5.78 4.26
N GLN A 24 -14.23 -4.54 4.45
CA GLN A 24 -13.74 -3.66 3.40
C GLN A 24 -12.40 -3.03 3.81
N VAL A 25 -11.58 -2.73 2.83
CA VAL A 25 -10.36 -1.95 3.03
C VAL A 25 -10.71 -0.52 3.47
N VAL A 26 -9.78 0.13 4.16
CA VAL A 26 -9.90 1.56 4.50
C VAL A 26 -9.96 2.38 3.21
N THR A 27 -11.01 3.17 3.06
CA THR A 27 -11.21 4.06 1.91
C THR A 27 -10.41 5.34 2.06
N THR A 28 -10.11 6.00 0.93
CA THR A 28 -9.46 7.31 0.93
C THR A 28 -10.23 8.34 1.77
N ARG A 29 -11.56 8.31 1.74
CA ARG A 29 -12.41 9.20 2.53
C ARG A 29 -12.21 8.97 4.04
N GLN A 30 -12.25 7.72 4.49
CA GLN A 30 -12.03 7.38 5.90
C GLN A 30 -10.63 7.79 6.37
N PHE A 31 -9.62 7.58 5.52
CA PHE A 31 -8.26 7.99 5.86
C PHE A 31 -8.10 9.53 5.90
N ALA A 32 -8.79 10.27 5.03
CA ALA A 32 -8.82 11.72 5.08
C ALA A 32 -9.45 12.25 6.37
N GLU A 33 -10.60 11.69 6.79
CA GLU A 33 -11.24 12.01 8.07
C GLU A 33 -10.31 11.74 9.26
N PHE A 34 -9.51 10.67 9.20
CA PHE A 34 -8.48 10.39 10.19
C PHE A 34 -7.36 11.44 10.22
N ILE A 35 -6.86 11.88 9.06
CA ILE A 35 -5.83 12.94 8.99
C ILE A 35 -6.38 14.25 9.55
N GLU A 36 -7.59 14.65 9.16
CA GLU A 36 -8.22 15.89 9.61
C GLU A 36 -8.41 15.92 11.13
N SER A 37 -8.78 14.79 11.72
CA SER A 37 -9.02 14.69 13.17
C SER A 37 -7.76 14.59 14.02
N THR A 38 -6.64 14.10 13.46
CA THR A 38 -5.41 13.82 14.24
C THR A 38 -4.21 14.68 13.86
N GLY A 39 -4.23 15.33 12.69
CA GLY A 39 -3.07 15.99 12.10
C GLY A 39 -1.96 15.02 11.66
N TYR A 40 -2.27 13.74 11.46
CA TYR A 40 -1.30 12.71 11.12
C TYR A 40 -0.61 12.98 9.77
N ARG A 41 0.72 12.79 9.72
CA ARG A 41 1.53 12.81 8.50
C ARG A 41 2.08 11.43 8.24
N THR A 42 1.91 10.93 7.02
CA THR A 42 2.37 9.61 6.64
C THR A 42 3.91 9.55 6.58
N GLU A 43 4.44 8.32 6.63
CA GLU A 43 5.87 8.10 6.42
C GLU A 43 6.32 8.57 5.03
N ALA A 44 5.49 8.39 3.99
CA ALA A 44 5.81 8.86 2.63
C ALA A 44 5.96 10.39 2.52
N GLU A 45 5.30 11.15 3.39
CA GLU A 45 5.40 12.61 3.45
C GLU A 45 6.56 13.09 4.35
N THR A 46 6.92 12.28 5.34
CA THR A 46 8.01 12.57 6.28
C THR A 46 9.36 12.19 5.68
N PHE A 47 9.44 10.96 5.16
CA PHE A 47 10.55 10.46 4.40
C PHE A 47 10.26 10.76 2.93
N ARG A 48 10.85 11.84 2.41
CA ARG A 48 10.99 11.99 0.95
C ARG A 48 11.75 10.76 0.47
N LEU A 49 11.02 9.80 -0.11
CA LEU A 49 11.59 8.60 -0.71
C LEU A 49 12.53 9.04 -1.83
N THR A 50 13.82 9.24 -1.52
CA THR A 50 14.88 9.35 -2.52
C THR A 50 15.17 7.94 -3.04
N ALA A 51 14.16 7.40 -3.70
CA ALA A 51 14.23 6.23 -4.53
C ALA A 51 13.36 6.52 -5.75
N SER A 52 13.61 7.66 -6.40
CA SER A 52 13.38 7.75 -7.84
C SER A 52 14.32 6.72 -8.45
N ARG A 53 13.83 5.48 -8.57
CA ARG A 53 14.46 4.44 -9.36
C ARG A 53 14.80 5.07 -10.70
N ASP A 54 16.08 5.03 -11.04
CA ASP A 54 16.59 5.49 -12.31
C ASP A 54 15.71 4.98 -13.46
N GLY A 55 14.99 5.93 -14.09
CA GLY A 55 14.61 5.89 -15.51
C GLY A 55 13.68 4.80 -16.06
N CYS A 56 13.12 3.87 -15.27
CA CYS A 56 12.33 2.75 -15.83
C CYS A 56 10.80 2.99 -15.91
N TRP A 57 10.33 4.23 -15.76
CA TRP A 57 8.92 4.61 -15.98
C TRP A 57 8.72 5.55 -17.18
N ASP A 58 9.70 5.62 -18.10
CA ASP A 58 9.66 6.54 -19.25
C ASP A 58 9.52 5.84 -20.63
N SER A 59 8.96 4.62 -20.69
CA SER A 59 8.63 3.97 -21.98
C SER A 59 7.17 3.53 -22.14
N ALA A 60 6.29 3.77 -21.17
CA ALA A 60 4.85 3.59 -21.35
C ALA A 60 4.18 4.95 -21.61
N GLY A 61 4.13 5.32 -22.90
CA GLY A 61 3.31 6.35 -23.52
C GLY A 61 2.58 7.37 -22.64
N ARG A 62 3.21 8.53 -22.42
CA ARG A 62 2.45 9.79 -22.30
C ARG A 62 2.00 10.18 -23.71
N SER A 63 0.86 9.66 -24.13
CA SER A 63 0.12 10.24 -25.26
C SER A 63 -1.20 10.78 -24.74
N GLY A 64 -1.27 12.12 -24.69
CA GLY A 64 -2.53 12.86 -24.79
C GLY A 64 -3.31 13.09 -23.50
N LEU A 65 -3.06 14.24 -22.87
CA LEU A 65 -4.17 15.14 -22.53
C LEU A 65 -3.65 16.58 -22.52
N THR A 66 -3.95 17.29 -23.61
CA THR A 66 -3.85 18.74 -23.73
C THR A 66 -5.25 19.30 -23.48
N THR A 67 -5.32 20.28 -22.57
CA THR A 67 -6.44 21.20 -22.23
C THR A 67 -7.69 20.59 -21.61
#